data_AF-A0A1G1WDY8-F1
#
_entry.id   AF-A0A1G1WDY8-F1
#
_cell.length_a   1.000
_cell.length_b   1.000
_cell.length_c   1.000
_cell.angle_alpha   90.00
_cell.angle_beta   90.00
_cell.angle_gamma   90.00
#
_symmetry.space_group_name_H-M   'P 1'
#
loop_
_entity.id
_entity.type
_entity.pdbx_description
1 polymer ?
#
loop_
_entity_poly.entity_id
_entity_poly.type
_entity_poly.pdbx_seq_one_letter_code
_entity_poly.pdbx_strand_id
1 'polypeptide(L)'
;MAAVSYLWILSLVILLIKKDSDYVAFHAKQGLVIFGASVVLYFIGLIIPFLWPIIWLLNVGILVVVIIGFIKAYNGERYKMPVVADVAAKINL
;
A
#
# COMPACT_ATOMS: atom_id res chain seq x y z
N MET A 1 -3.02 -13.92 -4.17
CA MET A 1 -3.47 -12.60 -4.70
C MET A 1 -3.41 -11.51 -3.64
N ALA A 2 -3.97 -11.68 -2.44
CA ALA A 2 -3.90 -10.66 -1.39
C ALA A 2 -2.47 -10.22 -1.01
N ALA A 3 -1.49 -11.13 -0.89
CA ALA A 3 -0.11 -10.73 -0.64
C ALA A 3 0.49 -9.88 -1.79
N VAL A 4 0.22 -10.29 -3.03
CA VAL A 4 0.70 -9.59 -4.24
C VAL A 4 0.14 -8.17 -4.33
N SER A 5 -1.01 -7.87 -3.71
CA SER A 5 -1.56 -6.51 -3.71
C SER A 5 -0.77 -5.52 -2.86
N TYR A 6 0.27 -5.95 -2.13
CA TYR A 6 1.23 -5.05 -1.50
C TYR A 6 2.41 -4.67 -2.41
N LEU A 7 2.52 -5.30 -3.58
CA LEU A 7 3.57 -5.02 -4.56
C LEU A 7 3.17 -3.82 -5.43
N TRP A 8 3.24 -2.63 -4.83
CA TRP A 8 3.17 -1.34 -5.51
C TRP A 8 1.92 -1.21 -6.42
N ILE A 9 2.09 -0.93 -7.71
CA ILE A 9 1.00 -0.74 -8.67
C ILE A 9 0.07 -1.96 -8.81
N LEU A 10 0.52 -3.16 -8.43
CA LEU A 10 -0.32 -4.36 -8.46
C LEU A 10 -1.49 -4.28 -7.47
N SER A 11 -1.40 -3.42 -6.45
CA SER A 11 -2.53 -3.09 -5.58
C SER A 11 -3.76 -2.63 -6.38
N LEU A 12 -3.56 -1.68 -7.29
CA LEU A 12 -4.59 -1.14 -8.16
C LEU A 12 -5.11 -2.20 -9.13
N VAL A 13 -4.20 -2.92 -9.80
CA VAL A 13 -4.55 -3.97 -10.76
C VAL A 13 -5.42 -5.05 -10.10
N ILE A 14 -5.04 -5.50 -8.91
CA ILE A 14 -5.80 -6.52 -8.17
C ILE A 14 -7.16 -5.98 -7.71
N LEU A 15 -7.24 -4.72 -7.27
CA LEU A 15 -8.51 -4.10 -6.89
C LEU A 15 -9.49 -4.01 -8.07
N LEU A 16 -8.99 -3.79 -9.29
CA LEU A 16 -9.82 -3.72 -10.49
C LEU A 16 -10.28 -5.11 -10.96
N ILE A 17 -9.45 -6.14 -10.83
CA ILE A 17 -9.72 -7.48 -11.38
C ILE A 17 -10.43 -8.39 -10.37
N LYS A 18 -10.23 -8.21 -9.05
CA LYS A 18 -10.61 -9.18 -8.01
C LYS A 18 -11.58 -8.63 -6.96
N LYS A 19 -12.65 -7.99 -7.41
CA LYS A 19 -13.65 -7.32 -6.55
C LYS A 19 -14.50 -8.27 -5.71
N ASP A 20 -14.72 -9.48 -6.18
CA ASP A 20 -15.64 -10.46 -5.56
C ASP A 20 -15.10 -11.10 -4.27
N SER A 21 -13.85 -10.81 -3.88
CA SER A 21 -13.25 -11.34 -2.66
C SER A 21 -12.98 -10.22 -1.66
N ASP A 22 -13.79 -10.17 -0.60
CA ASP A 22 -13.63 -9.21 0.50
C ASP A 22 -12.23 -9.22 1.13
N TYR A 23 -11.61 -10.40 1.24
CA TYR A 23 -10.26 -10.54 1.77
C TYR A 23 -9.21 -9.92 0.84
N VAL A 24 -9.30 -10.21 -0.46
CA VAL A 24 -8.36 -9.65 -1.45
C VAL A 24 -8.56 -8.15 -1.59
N ALA A 25 -9.82 -7.69 -1.66
CA ALA A 25 -10.15 -6.26 -1.72
C ALA A 25 -9.65 -5.51 -0.47
N PHE A 26 -9.79 -6.09 0.72
CA PHE A 26 -9.29 -5.51 1.97
C PHE A 26 -7.77 -5.26 1.92
N HIS A 27 -6.98 -6.27 1.53
CA HIS A 27 -5.52 -6.09 1.41
C HIS A 27 -5.12 -5.21 0.23
N ALA A 28 -5.87 -5.25 -0.87
CA ALA A 28 -5.61 -4.41 -2.05
C ALA A 28 -5.86 -2.94 -1.78
N LYS A 29 -6.90 -2.58 -1.02
CA LYS A 29 -7.14 -1.18 -0.59
C LYS A 29 -6.02 -0.66 0.29
N GLN A 30 -5.52 -1.46 1.24
CA GLN A 30 -4.36 -1.08 2.05
C GLN A 30 -3.10 -0.91 1.19
N GLY A 31 -2.84 -1.84 0.26
CA GLY A 31 -1.76 -1.72 -0.71
C GLY A 31 -1.87 -0.47 -1.59
N LEU A 32 -3.08 -0.10 -1.99
CA LEU A 32 -3.36 1.08 -2.81
C LEU A 32 -3.04 2.38 -2.07
N VAL A 33 -3.37 2.46 -0.77
CA VAL A 33 -3.01 3.60 0.07
C VAL A 33 -1.49 3.75 0.17
N ILE A 34 -0.77 2.65 0.39
CA ILE A 34 0.70 2.65 0.49
C ILE A 34 1.34 3.04 -0.85
N PHE A 35 0.82 2.49 -1.95
CA PHE A 35 1.20 2.88 -3.32
C PHE A 35 1.00 4.38 -3.54
N GLY A 36 -0.19 4.91 -3.25
CA GLY A 36 -0.50 6.33 -3.38
C GLY A 36 0.46 7.21 -2.55
N ALA A 37 0.76 6.84 -1.30
CA ALA A 37 1.72 7.55 -0.47
C ALA A 37 3.12 7.58 -1.11
N SER A 38 3.60 6.45 -1.66
CA SER A 38 4.90 6.39 -2.35
C SER A 38 4.96 7.30 -3.58
N VAL A 39 3.86 7.37 -4.35
CA VAL A 39 3.73 8.25 -5.52
C VAL A 39 3.75 9.72 -5.12
N VAL A 40 3.01 10.09 -4.07
CA VAL A 40 3.02 11.46 -3.54
C VAL A 40 4.42 11.88 -3.10
N LEU A 41 5.13 11.02 -2.35
CA LEU A 41 6.51 11.29 -1.94
C LEU A 41 7.45 11.49 -3.13
N TYR A 42 7.31 10.68 -4.18
CA TYR A 42 8.10 10.84 -5.40
C TYR A 42 7.89 12.22 -6.05
N PHE A 43 6.64 12.66 -6.22
CA PHE A 43 6.36 13.98 -6.78
C PHE A 43 6.85 15.13 -5.88
N ILE A 44 6.77 15.00 -4.56
CA ILE A 44 7.36 15.97 -3.63
C ILE A 44 8.87 16.09 -3.87
N GLY A 45 9.58 14.98 -4.07
CA GLY A 45 11.01 14.98 -4.37
C GLY A 45 11.36 15.62 -5.72
N LEU A 46 10.48 15.52 -6.72
CA LEU A 46 10.65 16.21 -7.99
C LEU A 46 10.52 17.74 -7.85
N ILE A 47 9.56 18.20 -7.05
CA ILE A 47 9.31 19.64 -6.83
C ILE A 47 10.36 20.24 -5.90
N ILE A 48 10.80 19.48 -4.90
CA ILE A 48 11.71 19.94 -3.85
C ILE A 48 12.92 18.98 -3.76
N PRO A 49 13.91 19.09 -4.65
CA PRO A 49 15.00 18.12 -4.75
C PRO A 49 15.84 17.96 -3.47
N PHE A 50 15.97 19.00 -2.64
CA PHE A 50 16.74 18.87 -1.39
C PHE A 50 16.11 17.91 -0.37
N LEU A 51 14.84 17.53 -0.54
CA LEU A 51 14.16 16.56 0.35
C LEU A 51 14.46 15.09 0.00
N TRP A 52 15.20 14.80 -1.08
CA TRP A 52 15.52 13.42 -1.49
C TRP A 52 16.08 12.53 -0.38
N PRO A 53 17.03 12.98 0.48
CA PRO A 53 17.54 12.15 1.58
C PRO A 53 16.44 11.76 2.58
N ILE A 54 15.53 12.68 2.91
CA ILE A 54 14.42 12.44 3.84
C ILE A 54 13.39 11.50 3.19
N ILE A 55 13.07 11.73 1.92
CA ILE A 55 12.15 10.88 1.15
C ILE A 55 12.69 9.44 1.07
N TRP A 56 14.01 9.27 0.92
CA TRP A 56 14.62 7.94 0.92
C TRP A 56 14.41 7.22 2.25
N LEU A 57 14.61 7.89 3.39
CA LEU A 57 14.32 7.32 4.72
C LEU A 57 12.84 6.95 4.88
N LEU A 58 11.92 7.80 4.41
CA LEU A 58 10.49 7.49 4.42
C LEU A 58 10.15 6.27 3.57
N ASN A 59 10.82 6.08 2.42
CA ASN A 59 10.63 4.92 1.57
C ASN A 59 11.11 3.61 2.24
N VAL A 60 12.14 3.66 3.08
CA VAL A 60 12.52 2.51 3.91
C VAL A 60 11.40 2.14 4.88
N GLY A 61 10.76 3.13 5.51
CA GLY A 61 9.58 2.91 6.35
C GLY A 61 8.42 2.29 5.57
N ILE A 62 8.14 2.80 4.37
CA ILE A 62 7.13 2.24 3.46
C ILE A 62 7.45 0.77 3.12
N LEU A 63 8.72 0.45 2.84
CA LEU A 63 9.13 -0.92 2.53
C LEU A 63 8.86 -1.87 3.70
N VAL A 64 9.14 -1.46 4.94
CA VAL A 64 8.82 -2.25 6.14
C VAL A 64 7.32 -2.51 6.23
N VAL A 65 6.51 -1.48 6.02
CA VAL A 65 5.05 -1.58 6.05
C VAL A 65 4.52 -2.52 4.95
N VAL A 66 5.06 -2.43 3.73
CA VAL A 66 4.78 -3.35 2.62
C VAL A 66 5.10 -4.79 3.00
N ILE A 67 6.28 -5.05 3.57
CA ILE A 67 6.71 -6.40 3.95
C ILE A 67 5.78 -6.98 5.02
N ILE A 68 5.42 -6.20 6.05
CA ILE A 68 4.49 -6.64 7.09
C ILE A 68 3.14 -7.01 6.48
N GLY A 69 2.57 -6.13 5.64
CA GLY A 69 1.31 -6.38 4.96
C GLY A 69 1.35 -7.62 4.08
N PHE A 70 2.44 -7.78 3.32
CA PHE A 70 2.67 -8.94 2.45
C PHE A 70 2.68 -10.24 3.25
N ILE A 71 3.50 -10.33 4.31
CA ILE A 71 3.64 -11.55 5.13
C ILE A 71 2.31 -11.89 5.79
N LYS A 72 1.62 -10.90 6.36
CA LYS A 72 0.31 -11.11 7.00
C LYS A 72 -0.72 -11.63 6.01
N ALA A 73 -0.80 -11.02 4.83
CA ALA A 73 -1.72 -11.47 3.78
C ALA A 73 -1.34 -12.86 3.21
N TYR A 74 -0.05 -13.18 3.16
CA TYR A 74 0.45 -14.48 2.74
C TYR A 74 0.04 -15.58 3.73
N ASN A 75 0.08 -15.28 5.03
CA ASN A 75 -0.35 -16.19 6.10
C ASN A 75 -1.87 -16.32 6.25
N GLY A 76 -2.67 -15.65 5.42
CA GLY A 76 -4.13 -15.67 5.52
C GLY A 76 -4.70 -14.75 6.62
N GLU A 77 -3.86 -13.89 7.22
CA GLU A 77 -4.29 -13.00 8.30
C GLU A 77 -4.96 -11.74 7.73
N ARG A 78 -6.19 -11.47 8.14
CA ARG A 78 -6.90 -10.21 7.84
C ARG A 78 -6.36 -9.06 8.70
N TYR A 79 -5.10 -8.72 8.51
CA TYR A 79 -4.37 -7.74 9.31
C TYR A 79 -4.81 -6.31 8.98
N LYS A 80 -5.42 -5.65 9.98
CA LYS A 80 -5.77 -4.23 9.95
C LYS A 80 -4.55 -3.40 10.33
N MET A 81 -3.89 -2.85 9.32
CA MET A 81 -2.70 -2.04 9.51
C MET A 81 -3.06 -0.69 10.15
N PRO A 82 -2.43 -0.31 11.27
CA PRO A 82 -2.72 0.96 11.93
C PRO A 82 -2.56 2.14 10.97
N VAL A 83 -3.48 3.11 11.04
CA VAL A 83 -3.55 4.31 10.17
C VAL A 83 -3.90 3.98 8.70
N VAL A 84 -3.15 3.09 8.05
CA VAL A 84 -3.36 2.71 6.64
C VAL A 84 -4.73 2.10 6.41
N ALA A 85 -5.19 1.23 7.32
CA ALA A 85 -6.50 0.59 7.20
C ALA A 85 -7.66 1.57 7.30
N ASP A 86 -7.54 2.60 8.14
CA ASP A 86 -8.61 3.57 8.35
C ASP A 86 -8.71 4.52 7.15
N VAL A 87 -7.60 4.81 6.46
CA VAL A 87 -7.61 5.49 5.16
C VAL A 87 -8.19 4.57 4.08
N ALA A 88 -7.75 3.31 4.04
CA ALA A 88 -8.20 2.32 3.07
C ALA A 88 -9.71 2.05 3.15
N ALA A 89 -10.28 2.11 4.36
CA ALA A 89 -11.72 1.92 4.59
C ALA A 89 -12.60 2.98 3.92
N LYS A 90 -12.03 4.15 3.57
CA LYS A 90 -12.76 5.22 2.86
C LYS A 90 -12.82 5.00 1.34
N ILE A 91 -12.13 3.98 0.82
CA ILE A 91 -12.10 3.67 -0.60
C ILE A 91 -13.32 2.81 -0.95
N ASN A 92 -14.33 3.43 -1.56
CA ASN A 92 -15.52 2.76 -2.08
C ASN A 92 -15.27 2.28 -3.52
N LEU A 93 -14.57 1.16 -3.64
CA LEU A 93 -14.29 0.43 -4.88
C LEU A 93 -14.54 -1.06 -4.69
#